data_AF-A0A3S4U5Z7-F1
#
_entry.id   AF-A0A3S4U5Z7-F1
#
_cell.length_a   1.000
_cell.length_b   1.000
_cell.length_c   1.000
_cell.angle_alpha   90.00
_cell.angle_beta   90.00
_cell.angle_gamma   90.00
#
_symmetry.space_group_name_H-M   'P 1'
#
loop_
_entity.id
_entity.type
_entity.pdbx_description
1 polymer ?
#
loop_
_entity_poly.entity_id
_entity_poly.type
_entity_poly.pdbx_seq_one_letter_code
_entity_poly.pdbx_strand_id
1 'polypeptide(L)'
;IESIANEGSEGEAAEARLAVADSIVAGYRRRIAASDEADEARAEAREAGRLELELRHAGIEAERGAVRAMFRSREINDHTMRALLAEITLTEALLKSRRERK
;
A
#
# COMPACT_ATOMS: atom_id res chain seq x y z
N ILE A 1 -54.64 -13.78 -40.05
CA ILE A 1 -53.54 -12.80 -40.06
C ILE A 1 -53.22 -12.51 -38.59
N GLU A 2 -52.49 -13.42 -37.93
CA GLU A 2 -52.20 -13.32 -36.49
C GLU A 2 -50.74 -13.72 -36.14
N SER A 3 -49.97 -14.17 -37.14
CA SER A 3 -48.62 -14.71 -36.94
C SER A 3 -47.52 -13.65 -36.90
N ILE A 4 -47.74 -12.47 -37.47
CA ILE A 4 -46.69 -11.44 -37.66
C ILE A 4 -46.55 -10.54 -36.42
N ALA A 5 -47.61 -10.44 -35.59
CA ALA A 5 -47.59 -9.67 -34.35
C ALA A 5 -46.84 -10.40 -33.21
N ASN A 6 -46.76 -11.73 -33.25
CA ASN A 6 -46.08 -12.53 -32.21
C ASN A 6 -44.55 -12.49 -32.36
N GLU A 7 -44.02 -12.54 -33.59
CA GLU A 7 -42.57 -12.50 -33.84
C GLU A 7 -41.94 -11.13 -33.52
N GLY A 8 -42.66 -10.02 -33.75
CA GLY A 8 -42.19 -8.68 -33.38
C GLY A 8 -42.10 -8.47 -31.86
N SER A 9 -43.06 -9.02 -31.11
CA SER A 9 -43.10 -8.99 -29.64
C SER A 9 -41.99 -9.85 -29.01
N GLU A 10 -41.71 -11.03 -29.57
CA GLU A 10 -40.60 -11.89 -29.12
C GLU A 10 -39.23 -11.28 -29.43
N GLY A 11 -39.08 -10.59 -30.58
CA GLY A 11 -37.87 -9.86 -30.95
C GLY A 11 -37.56 -8.70 -30.01
N GLU A 12 -38.55 -7.85 -29.70
CA GLU A 12 -38.40 -6.76 -28.74
C GLU A 12 -38.09 -7.28 -27.32
N ALA A 13 -38.73 -8.38 -26.90
CA ALA A 13 -38.45 -9.01 -25.61
C ALA A 13 -37.05 -9.64 -25.55
N ALA A 14 -36.51 -10.12 -26.67
CA ALA A 14 -35.14 -10.62 -26.76
C ALA A 14 -34.12 -9.48 -26.71
N GLU A 15 -34.38 -8.38 -27.42
CA GLU A 15 -33.54 -7.17 -27.41
C GLU A 15 -33.50 -6.51 -26.03
N ALA A 16 -34.65 -6.40 -25.37
CA ALA A 16 -34.72 -5.90 -23.99
C ALA A 16 -33.92 -6.76 -23.01
N ARG A 17 -33.97 -8.10 -23.16
CA ARG A 17 -33.16 -9.02 -22.36
C ARG A 17 -31.66 -8.88 -22.64
N LEU A 18 -31.28 -8.68 -23.90
CA LEU A 18 -29.88 -8.43 -24.29
C LEU A 18 -29.38 -7.12 -23.66
N ALA A 19 -30.15 -6.03 -23.76
CA ALA A 19 -29.80 -4.74 -23.18
C ALA A 19 -29.64 -4.80 -21.64
N VAL A 20 -30.51 -5.57 -20.98
CA VAL A 20 -30.38 -5.85 -19.53
C VAL A 20 -29.11 -6.65 -19.23
N ALA A 21 -28.82 -7.69 -20.02
CA ALA A 21 -27.62 -8.50 -19.85
C ALA A 21 -26.34 -7.64 -20.03
N ASP A 22 -26.30 -6.77 -21.03
CA ASP A 22 -25.18 -5.86 -21.27
C ASP A 22 -24.97 -4.88 -20.11
N SER A 23 -26.06 -4.32 -19.58
CA SER A 23 -26.01 -3.45 -18.39
C SER A 23 -25.44 -4.17 -17.17
N ILE A 24 -25.86 -5.42 -16.94
CA ILE A 24 -25.37 -6.26 -15.84
C ILE A 24 -23.87 -6.54 -16.02
N VAL A 25 -23.44 -6.96 -17.21
CA VAL A 25 -22.03 -7.24 -17.52
C VAL A 25 -21.18 -5.97 -17.35
N ALA A 26 -21.64 -4.82 -17.84
CA ALA A 26 -20.97 -3.55 -17.64
C ALA A 26 -20.84 -3.19 -16.15
N GLY A 27 -21.86 -3.46 -15.36
CA GLY A 27 -21.83 -3.32 -13.90
C GLY A 27 -20.79 -4.22 -13.23
N TYR A 28 -20.70 -5.48 -13.63
CA TYR A 28 -19.67 -6.40 -13.12
C TYR A 28 -18.25 -5.97 -13.49
N ARG A 29 -18.02 -5.58 -14.74
CA ARG A 29 -16.69 -5.10 -15.19
C ARG A 29 -16.21 -3.90 -14.39
N ARG A 30 -17.08 -2.92 -14.11
CA ARG A 30 -16.75 -1.77 -13.26
C ARG A 30 -16.36 -2.17 -11.84
N ARG A 31 -17.09 -3.13 -11.25
CA ARG A 31 -16.76 -3.63 -9.90
C ARG A 31 -15.44 -4.40 -9.85
N ILE A 32 -15.14 -5.18 -10.89
CA ILE A 32 -13.85 -5.89 -11.00
C ILE A 32 -12.72 -4.86 -11.11
N ALA A 33 -12.82 -3.91 -12.04
CA ALA A 33 -11.80 -2.86 -12.20
C ALA A 33 -11.57 -2.05 -10.90
N ALA A 34 -12.64 -1.68 -10.19
CA ALA A 34 -12.53 -0.99 -8.91
C ALA A 34 -11.92 -1.87 -7.80
N SER A 35 -12.13 -3.18 -7.86
CA SER A 35 -11.49 -4.14 -6.94
C SER A 35 -10.00 -4.27 -7.25
N ASP A 36 -9.65 -4.39 -8.53
CA ASP A 36 -8.25 -4.49 -8.99
C ASP A 36 -7.47 -3.23 -8.59
N GLU A 37 -8.03 -2.04 -8.84
CA GLU A 37 -7.44 -0.77 -8.40
C GLU A 37 -7.27 -0.70 -6.88
N ALA A 38 -8.24 -1.18 -6.11
CA ALA A 38 -8.14 -1.23 -4.66
C ALA A 38 -7.05 -2.21 -4.18
N ASP A 39 -6.86 -3.33 -4.88
CA ASP A 39 -5.82 -4.30 -4.57
C ASP A 39 -4.43 -3.78 -4.94
N GLU A 40 -4.29 -3.10 -6.07
CA GLU A 40 -3.07 -2.39 -6.47
C GLU A 40 -2.69 -1.32 -5.44
N ALA A 41 -3.64 -0.46 -5.03
CA ALA A 41 -3.40 0.55 -4.00
C ALA A 41 -2.97 -0.05 -2.66
N ARG A 42 -3.53 -1.20 -2.26
CA ARG A 42 -3.10 -1.94 -1.06
C ARG A 42 -1.70 -2.52 -1.23
N ALA A 43 -1.35 -3.04 -2.42
CA ALA A 43 -0.03 -3.56 -2.70
C ALA A 43 1.02 -2.44 -2.63
N GLU A 44 0.74 -1.29 -3.24
CA GLU A 44 1.59 -0.10 -3.17
C GLU A 44 1.77 0.39 -1.73
N ALA A 45 0.69 0.48 -0.95
CA ALA A 45 0.77 0.90 0.46
C ALA A 45 1.66 -0.04 1.30
N ARG A 46 1.60 -1.36 1.05
CA ARG A 46 2.48 -2.33 1.73
C ARG A 46 3.94 -2.13 1.34
N GLU A 47 4.19 -1.91 0.05
CA GLU A 47 5.54 -1.70 -0.47
C GLU A 47 6.15 -0.38 0.03
N ALA A 48 5.37 0.70 0.02
CA ALA A 48 5.75 1.98 0.62
C ALA A 48 6.07 1.82 2.11
N GLY A 49 5.26 1.04 2.85
CA GLY A 49 5.52 0.73 4.26
C GLY A 49 6.81 -0.09 4.47
N ARG A 50 7.12 -1.01 3.56
CA ARG A 50 8.38 -1.77 3.58
C ARG A 50 9.58 -0.85 3.35
N LEU A 51 9.51 -0.01 2.31
CA LEU A 51 10.58 0.94 1.98
C LEU A 51 10.80 1.96 3.09
N GLU A 52 9.72 2.49 3.69
CA GLU A 52 9.83 3.42 4.83
C GLU A 52 10.60 2.78 6.00
N LEU A 53 10.33 1.51 6.30
CA LEU A 53 11.03 0.79 7.36
C LEU A 53 12.52 0.60 7.06
N GLU A 54 12.85 0.25 5.81
CA GLU A 54 14.24 0.13 5.35
C GLU A 54 14.99 1.45 5.46
N LEU A 55 14.37 2.56 5.03
CA LEU A 55 14.94 3.89 5.14
C LEU A 55 15.15 4.32 6.59
N ARG A 56 14.19 4.03 7.49
CA ARG A 56 14.35 4.30 8.92
C ARG A 56 15.52 3.52 9.52
N HIS A 57 15.69 2.25 9.14
CA HIS A 57 16.82 1.44 9.59
C HIS A 57 18.15 1.98 9.06
N ALA A 58 18.21 2.35 7.79
CA ALA A 58 19.39 2.99 7.19
C ALA A 58 19.73 4.32 7.87
N GLY A 59 18.72 5.11 8.25
CA GLY A 59 18.89 6.35 9.01
C GLY A 59 19.56 6.14 10.37
N ILE A 60 19.12 5.13 11.13
CA ILE A 60 19.72 4.77 12.43
C ILE A 60 21.19 4.36 12.26
N GLU A 61 21.52 3.58 11.24
CA GLU A 61 22.91 3.21 10.95
C GLU A 61 23.76 4.42 10.55
N ALA A 62 23.19 5.35 9.78
CA ALA A 62 23.85 6.61 9.43
C ALA A 62 24.10 7.47 10.68
N GLU A 63 23.13 7.58 11.59
CA GLU A 63 23.28 8.29 12.87
C GLU A 63 24.41 7.69 13.72
N ARG A 64 24.48 6.37 13.84
CA ARG A 64 25.61 5.69 14.52
C ARG A 64 26.94 6.05 13.87
N GLY A 65 26.99 6.04 12.54
CA GLY A 65 28.17 6.43 11.78
C GLY A 65 28.62 7.86 12.07
N ALA A 66 27.67 8.80 12.09
CA ALA A 66 27.90 10.21 12.38
C ALA A 66 28.40 10.43 13.81
N VAL A 67 27.75 9.84 14.82
CA VAL A 67 28.19 9.95 16.23
C VAL A 67 29.62 9.39 16.40
N ARG A 68 29.92 8.24 15.78
CA ARG A 68 31.27 7.68 15.80
C ARG A 68 32.28 8.58 15.09
N ALA A 69 31.89 9.25 14.02
CA ALA A 69 32.75 10.20 13.32
C ALA A 69 33.06 11.43 14.19
N MET A 70 32.03 12.05 14.79
CA MET A 70 32.17 13.17 15.73
C MET A 70 33.07 12.82 16.92
N PHE A 71 32.96 11.60 17.45
CA PHE A 71 33.84 11.15 18.52
C PHE A 71 35.29 11.03 18.06
N ARG A 72 35.53 10.42 16.88
CA ARG A 72 36.89 10.31 16.31
C ARG A 72 37.51 11.66 15.98
N SER A 73 36.72 12.65 15.56
CA SER A 73 37.17 14.02 15.31
C SER A 73 37.31 14.86 16.59
N ARG A 74 37.00 14.29 17.76
CA ARG A 74 37.03 14.97 19.08
C ARG A 74 36.04 16.14 19.19
N GLU A 75 34.99 16.16 18.38
CA GLU A 75 33.89 17.13 18.47
C GLU A 75 32.99 16.86 19.67
N ILE A 76 32.90 15.59 20.11
CA ILE A 76 32.15 15.17 21.29
C ILE A 76 33.05 14.35 22.23
N ASN A 77 32.76 14.40 23.53
CA ASN A 77 33.46 13.62 24.54
C ASN A 77 32.81 12.24 24.77
N ASP A 78 33.48 11.38 25.54
CA ASP A 78 33.01 10.03 25.90
C ASP A 78 31.61 10.01 26.50
N HIS A 79 31.30 10.96 27.38
CA HIS A 79 30.00 11.03 28.05
C HIS A 79 28.89 11.32 27.03
N THR A 80 29.09 12.32 26.18
CA THR A 80 28.16 12.67 25.11
C THR A 80 27.99 11.53 24.10
N MET A 81 29.09 10.87 23.70
CA MET A 81 29.01 9.71 22.80
C MET A 81 28.14 8.60 23.40
N ARG A 82 28.34 8.26 24.67
CA ARG A 82 27.57 7.20 25.35
C ARG A 82 26.08 7.57 25.44
N ALA A 83 25.77 8.82 25.76
CA ALA A 83 24.39 9.30 25.81
C ALA A 83 23.70 9.18 24.43
N LEU A 84 24.32 9.71 23.37
CA LEU A 84 23.77 9.65 22.02
C LEU A 84 23.61 8.21 21.51
N LEU A 85 24.59 7.33 21.75
CA LEU A 85 24.46 5.91 21.36
C LEU A 85 23.35 5.19 22.12
N ALA A 86 23.12 5.54 23.39
CA ALA A 86 22.00 4.99 24.16
C ALA A 86 20.65 5.44 23.59
N GLU A 87 20.52 6.71 23.22
CA GLU A 87 19.32 7.25 22.57
C GLU A 87 19.06 6.59 21.21
N ILE A 88 20.09 6.44 20.37
CA ILE A 88 19.98 5.74 19.09
C ILE A 88 19.53 4.28 19.29
N THR A 89 20.08 3.61 20.31
CA THR A 89 19.71 2.24 20.65
C THR A 89 18.25 2.13 21.11
N LEU A 90 17.77 3.09 21.91
CA LEU A 90 16.37 3.16 22.31
C LEU A 90 15.45 3.37 21.09
N THR A 91 15.80 4.29 20.20
CA THR A 91 15.06 4.54 18.96
C THR A 91 14.95 3.28 18.09
N GLU A 92 16.05 2.54 17.95
CA GLU A 92 16.06 1.28 17.22
C GLU A 92 15.16 0.22 17.89
N ALA A 93 15.20 0.09 19.21
CA ALA A 93 14.33 -0.82 19.94
C ALA A 93 12.84 -0.47 19.79
N LEU A 94 12.50 0.82 19.81
CA LEU A 94 11.14 1.30 19.57
C LEU A 94 10.68 1.03 18.12
N LEU A 95 11.58 1.14 17.15
CA LEU A 95 11.29 0.78 15.76
C LEU A 95 11.03 -0.72 15.61
N LYS A 96 11.88 -1.56 16.22
CA LYS A 96 11.73 -3.03 16.22
C LYS A 96 10.44 -3.48 16.89
N SER A 97 10.11 -2.94 18.08
CA SER A 97 8.85 -3.29 18.77
C SER A 97 7.59 -2.83 18.02
N ARG A 98 7.66 -1.80 17.18
CA ARG A 98 6.56 -1.43 16.27
C ARG A 98 6.39 -2.44 15.14
N ARG A 99 7.48 -3.01 14.63
CA ARG A 99 7.44 -4.06 13.61
C ARG A 99 6.79 -5.33 14.13
N GLU A 100 7.11 -5.75 15.35
CA GLU A 100 6.58 -6.98 15.95
C GLU A 100 5.08 -6.92 16.28
N ARG A 101 4.50 -5.71 16.35
CA ARG A 101 3.06 -5.49 16.61
C ARG A 101 2.20 -5.41 15.35
N LYS A 102 2.80 -5.31 14.16
CA LYS A 102 2.10 -5.25 12.87
C LYS A 102 2.15 -6.61 12.19
#